data_AF-D4CUH3-F1
#
_entry.id   AF-D4CUH3-F1
#
_cell.length_a   1.000
_cell.length_b   1.000
_cell.length_c   1.000
_cell.angle_alpha   90.00
_cell.angle_beta   90.00
_cell.angle_gamma   90.00
#
_symmetry.space_group_name_H-M   'P 1'
#
loop_
_entity.id
_entity.type
_entity.pdbx_description
1 polymer ?
#
loop_
_entity_poly.entity_id
_entity_poly.type
_entity_poly.pdbx_seq_one_letter_code
_entity_poly.pdbx_strand_id
1 'polypeptide(L)'
;MKNKLMVSFLALVLVACGSSGSLELSKQEKEKINGDVNVARQILVQKAILKEASAEKLSDEDKFNIQQAKDEVEVSYYLQKKFGTELNNIQVTEDEARKYYDIHKAEIGNASYEEIKNAIVAQITYEKQTAIVNKYYEDLLSKYKIEEILKKDFPDAVQQTVEAPAPAPAPEATPAPAEETKTEEKK
;
A
#
# COMPACT_ATOMS: atom_id res chain seq x y z
N MET A 1 29.80 1.18 7.36
CA MET A 1 29.01 2.15 6.57
C MET A 1 27.98 1.35 5.79
N LYS A 2 26.69 1.55 6.04
CA LYS A 2 25.62 0.90 5.26
C LYS A 2 24.64 1.99 4.85
N ASN A 3 24.66 2.29 3.56
CA ASN A 3 23.84 3.31 2.92
C ASN A 3 22.36 2.96 3.15
N LYS A 4 21.69 3.75 4.00
CA LYS A 4 20.24 3.77 4.04
C LYS A 4 19.80 4.55 2.81
N LEU A 5 19.44 3.81 1.76
CA LEU A 5 18.78 4.37 0.59
C LEU A 5 17.43 4.89 1.08
N MET A 6 17.36 6.20 1.32
CA MET A 6 16.11 6.90 1.56
C MET A 6 15.27 6.71 0.30
N VAL A 7 14.34 5.75 0.33
CA VAL A 7 13.12 5.85 -0.46
C VAL A 7 12.27 6.91 0.24
N SER A 8 12.72 8.16 0.11
CA SER A 8 11.86 9.31 0.34
C SER A 8 10.82 9.21 -0.76
N PHE A 9 9.68 8.59 -0.43
CA PHE A 9 8.43 8.74 -1.16
C PHE A 9 8.24 10.24 -1.33
N LEU A 10 8.69 10.76 -2.48
CA LEU A 10 8.29 12.05 -2.97
C LEU A 10 6.78 11.91 -3.06
N ALA A 11 6.06 12.44 -2.07
CA ALA A 11 4.62 12.50 -2.03
C ALA A 11 4.20 13.30 -3.26
N LEU A 12 4.06 12.59 -4.37
CA LEU A 12 3.73 13.10 -5.67
C LEU A 12 2.23 13.35 -5.59
N VAL A 13 1.89 14.51 -5.00
CA VAL A 13 0.54 15.05 -5.08
C VAL A 13 0.33 15.34 -6.56
N LEU A 14 -0.18 14.33 -7.27
CA LEU A 14 -0.65 14.42 -8.64
C LEU A 14 -1.85 15.38 -8.64
N VAL A 15 -1.56 16.70 -8.65
CA VAL A 15 -2.50 17.68 -9.19
C VAL A 15 -2.38 17.58 -10.70
N ALA A 16 -2.99 16.56 -11.28
CA ALA A 16 -3.19 16.47 -12.71
C ALA A 16 -4.35 17.40 -13.11
N CYS A 17 -4.03 18.61 -13.55
CA CYS A 17 -4.87 19.33 -14.51
C CYS A 17 -4.02 20.34 -15.30
N GLY A 18 -3.68 19.99 -16.54
CA GLY A 18 -3.68 20.95 -17.65
C GLY A 18 -2.66 22.09 -17.69
N SER A 19 -1.40 21.93 -17.26
CA SER A 19 -0.36 22.92 -17.62
C SER A 19 1.03 22.29 -17.86
N SER A 20 1.10 21.22 -18.65
CA SER A 20 2.33 20.48 -18.94
C SER A 20 3.37 21.24 -19.80
N GLY A 21 3.52 22.56 -19.64
CA GLY A 21 4.50 23.35 -20.39
C GLY A 21 5.01 24.63 -19.74
N SER A 22 4.33 25.18 -18.73
CA SER A 22 4.78 26.41 -18.06
C SER A 22 5.67 26.11 -16.86
N LEU A 23 6.90 26.63 -16.87
CA LEU A 23 7.84 26.57 -15.74
C LEU A 23 7.50 27.68 -14.74
N GLU A 24 6.27 27.66 -14.24
CA GLU A 24 5.74 28.66 -13.32
C GLU A 24 4.87 27.98 -12.26
N LEU A 25 4.81 28.59 -11.08
CA LEU A 25 3.85 28.19 -10.05
C LEU A 25 2.46 28.71 -10.43
N SER A 26 1.49 27.81 -10.46
CA SER A 26 0.07 28.12 -10.55
C SER A 26 -0.43 28.87 -9.32
N LYS A 27 -1.62 29.49 -9.42
CA LYS A 27 -2.26 30.18 -8.29
C LYS A 27 -2.44 29.24 -7.09
N GLN A 28 -2.98 28.04 -7.34
CA GLN A 28 -3.21 27.03 -6.32
C GLN A 28 -1.92 26.54 -5.65
N GLU A 29 -0.84 26.38 -6.42
CA GLU A 29 0.46 26.02 -5.86
C GLU A 29 0.97 27.13 -4.93
N LYS A 30 0.93 28.39 -5.36
CA LYS A 30 1.35 29.54 -4.52
C LYS A 30 0.57 29.62 -3.21
N GLU A 31 -0.74 29.39 -3.26
CA GLU A 31 -1.60 29.36 -2.06
C GLU A 31 -1.23 28.23 -1.11
N LYS A 32 -1.03 27.00 -1.62
CA LYS A 32 -0.69 25.82 -0.80
C LYS A 32 0.71 25.88 -0.19
N ILE A 33 1.66 26.47 -0.90
CA ILE A 33 3.06 26.61 -0.45
C ILE A 33 3.17 27.63 0.70
N ASN A 34 2.22 28.57 0.81
CA ASN A 34 2.16 29.55 1.89
C ASN A 34 3.49 30.29 2.12
N GLY A 35 4.19 30.63 1.03
CA GLY A 35 5.47 31.35 1.07
C GLY A 35 6.72 30.51 1.31
N ASP A 36 6.61 29.18 1.45
CA ASP A 36 7.78 28.30 1.57
C ASP A 36 8.57 28.19 0.26
N VAL A 37 9.68 28.93 0.19
CA VAL A 37 10.56 29.00 -0.98
C VAL A 37 11.20 27.64 -1.31
N ASN A 38 11.43 26.77 -0.32
CA ASN A 38 12.04 25.46 -0.57
C ASN A 38 11.04 24.53 -1.25
N VAL A 39 9.79 24.52 -0.79
CA VAL A 39 8.70 23.75 -1.44
C VAL A 39 8.44 24.29 -2.85
N ALA A 40 8.40 25.61 -3.02
CA ALA A 40 8.30 26.24 -4.35
C ALA A 40 9.41 25.78 -5.30
N ARG A 41 10.67 25.78 -4.85
CA ARG A 41 11.81 25.30 -5.63
C ARG A 41 11.62 23.83 -6.04
N GLN A 42 11.19 22.99 -5.11
CA GLN A 42 10.98 21.56 -5.38
C GLN A 42 9.88 21.32 -6.42
N ILE A 43 8.79 22.09 -6.38
CA ILE A 43 7.71 22.01 -7.38
C ILE A 43 8.21 22.46 -8.75
N LEU A 44 9.00 23.54 -8.83
CA LEU A 44 9.57 24.00 -10.09
C LEU A 44 10.55 22.99 -10.69
N VAL A 45 11.37 22.34 -9.86
CA VAL A 45 12.25 21.24 -10.31
C VAL A 45 11.43 20.07 -10.86
N GLN A 46 10.34 19.68 -10.18
CA GLN A 46 9.43 18.64 -10.70
C GLN A 46 8.82 19.03 -12.05
N LYS A 47 8.35 20.27 -12.20
CA LYS A 47 7.82 20.77 -13.49
C LYS A 47 8.89 20.78 -14.59
N ALA A 48 10.13 21.13 -14.26
CA ALA A 48 11.25 21.10 -15.22
C ALA A 48 11.53 19.66 -15.69
N ILE A 49 11.60 18.70 -14.78
CA ILE A 49 11.78 17.27 -15.11
C ILE A 49 10.62 16.78 -15.99
N LEU A 50 9.37 17.11 -15.65
CA LEU A 50 8.21 16.72 -16.46
C LEU A 50 8.23 17.35 -17.86
N LYS A 51 8.76 18.58 -17.98
CA LYS A 51 8.94 19.25 -19.26
C LYS A 51 10.01 18.54 -20.11
N GLU A 52 11.15 18.18 -19.52
CA GLU A 52 12.19 17.39 -20.20
C GLU A 52 11.65 16.02 -20.63
N ALA A 53 10.99 15.29 -19.72
CA ALA A 53 10.38 14.00 -20.00
C ALA A 53 9.33 14.07 -21.13
N SER A 54 8.59 15.18 -21.26
CA SER A 54 7.63 15.37 -22.35
C SER A 54 8.27 15.51 -23.74
N ALA A 55 9.55 15.87 -23.81
CA ALA A 55 10.31 15.94 -25.04
C ALA A 55 10.92 14.59 -25.45
N GLU A 56 10.95 13.62 -24.53
CA GLU A 56 11.40 12.26 -24.82
C GLU A 56 10.33 11.48 -25.60
N LYS A 57 10.80 10.66 -26.55
CA LYS A 57 9.93 9.74 -27.27
C LYS A 57 9.73 8.47 -26.46
N LEU A 58 8.77 8.53 -25.52
CA LEU A 58 8.36 7.37 -24.74
C LEU A 58 7.74 6.29 -25.65
N SER A 59 8.06 5.02 -25.37
CA SER A 59 7.42 3.88 -26.00
C SER A 59 5.95 3.77 -25.55
N ASP A 60 5.16 2.95 -26.24
CA ASP A 60 3.76 2.74 -25.82
C ASP A 60 3.68 1.95 -24.50
N GLU A 61 4.65 1.08 -24.24
CA GLU A 61 4.80 0.39 -22.95
C GLU A 61 5.13 1.38 -21.82
N ASP A 62 6.05 2.32 -22.03
CA ASP A 62 6.36 3.37 -21.04
C ASP A 62 5.12 4.20 -20.71
N LYS A 63 4.35 4.60 -21.73
CA LYS A 63 3.12 5.36 -21.54
C LYS A 63 2.08 4.58 -20.75
N PHE A 64 1.91 3.29 -21.07
CA PHE A 64 1.01 2.40 -20.34
C PHE A 64 1.41 2.29 -18.87
N ASN A 65 2.69 2.02 -18.59
CA ASN A 65 3.21 1.91 -17.22
C ASN A 65 3.05 3.21 -16.42
N ILE A 66 3.35 4.36 -17.03
CA ILE A 66 3.16 5.68 -16.41
C ILE A 66 1.67 5.93 -16.12
N GLN A 67 0.77 5.57 -17.04
CA GLN A 67 -0.65 5.77 -16.81
C GLN A 67 -1.16 4.86 -15.69
N GLN A 68 -0.75 3.59 -15.67
CA GLN A 68 -1.12 2.66 -14.61
C GLN A 68 -0.66 3.17 -13.23
N ALA A 69 0.57 3.69 -13.13
CA ALA A 69 1.07 4.28 -11.89
C ALA A 69 0.27 5.54 -11.46
N LYS A 70 -0.19 6.36 -12.41
CA LYS A 70 -1.07 7.51 -12.09
C LYS A 70 -2.43 7.04 -11.56
N ASP A 71 -3.02 6.04 -12.21
CA ASP A 71 -4.31 5.48 -11.83
C ASP A 71 -4.23 4.87 -10.41
N GLU A 72 -3.14 4.14 -10.10
CA GLU A 72 -2.90 3.57 -8.77
C GLU A 72 -2.77 4.65 -7.68
N VAL A 73 -2.05 5.74 -7.97
CA VAL A 73 -1.93 6.88 -7.04
C VAL A 73 -3.29 7.56 -6.82
N GLU A 74 -4.09 7.74 -7.87
CA GLU A 74 -5.42 8.33 -7.78
C GLU A 74 -6.38 7.45 -6.96
N VAL A 75 -6.40 6.14 -7.23
CA VAL A 75 -7.17 5.16 -6.46
C VAL A 75 -6.76 5.20 -4.99
N SER A 76 -5.46 5.16 -4.70
CA SER A 76 -4.94 5.18 -3.34
C SER A 76 -5.34 6.46 -2.59
N TYR A 77 -5.19 7.62 -3.22
CA TYR A 77 -5.60 8.90 -2.65
C TYR A 77 -7.11 8.94 -2.36
N TYR A 78 -7.93 8.47 -3.30
CA TYR A 78 -9.37 8.41 -3.11
C TYR A 78 -9.77 7.50 -1.95
N LEU A 79 -9.21 6.30 -1.87
CA LEU A 79 -9.50 5.35 -0.79
C LEU A 79 -9.06 5.89 0.58
N GLN A 80 -7.87 6.50 0.66
CA GLN A 80 -7.41 7.16 1.87
C GLN A 80 -8.36 8.28 2.29
N LYS A 81 -8.81 9.11 1.35
CA LYS A 81 -9.76 10.18 1.65
C LYS A 81 -11.13 9.63 2.07
N LYS A 82 -11.58 8.55 1.44
CA LYS A 82 -12.89 7.94 1.68
C LYS A 82 -12.96 7.28 3.06
N PHE A 83 -11.93 6.53 3.41
CA PHE A 83 -11.93 5.67 4.60
C PHE A 83 -11.07 6.19 5.75
N GLY A 84 -10.17 7.14 5.52
CA GLY A 84 -9.18 7.57 6.52
C GLY A 84 -9.79 7.93 7.87
N THR A 85 -10.88 8.72 7.89
CA THR A 85 -11.59 9.04 9.13
C THR A 85 -12.27 7.83 9.75
N GLU A 86 -12.89 6.96 8.95
CA GLU A 86 -13.61 5.78 9.45
C GLU A 86 -12.63 4.78 10.06
N LEU A 87 -11.54 4.45 9.36
CA LEU A 87 -10.54 3.47 9.79
C LEU A 87 -9.74 3.94 11.01
N ASN A 88 -9.50 5.25 11.14
CA ASN A 88 -8.78 5.83 12.29
C ASN A 88 -9.64 5.89 13.55
N ASN A 89 -10.96 5.83 13.43
CA ASN A 89 -11.89 5.93 14.56
C ASN A 89 -12.50 4.58 14.95
N ILE A 90 -11.99 3.47 14.42
CA ILE A 90 -12.42 2.13 14.83
C ILE A 90 -12.13 1.95 16.31
N GLN A 91 -13.17 1.51 17.03
CA GLN A 91 -13.05 1.16 18.43
C GLN A 91 -13.22 -0.35 18.60
N VAL A 92 -12.45 -0.88 19.55
CA VAL A 92 -12.58 -2.25 20.03
C VAL A 92 -13.01 -2.18 21.48
N THR A 93 -14.14 -2.79 21.80
CA THR A 93 -14.65 -2.83 23.16
C THR A 93 -13.93 -3.91 23.98
N GLU A 94 -13.98 -3.79 25.31
CA GLU A 94 -13.47 -4.83 26.22
C GLU A 94 -14.13 -6.18 25.92
N ASP A 95 -15.45 -6.20 25.73
CA ASP A 95 -16.21 -7.42 25.44
C ASP A 95 -15.78 -8.07 24.12
N GLU A 96 -15.51 -7.27 23.08
CA GLU A 96 -14.98 -7.77 21.81
C GLU A 96 -13.61 -8.42 21.98
N ALA A 97 -12.71 -7.74 22.71
CA ALA A 97 -11.37 -8.27 22.99
C ALA A 97 -11.42 -9.54 23.83
N ARG A 98 -12.29 -9.60 24.86
CA ARG A 98 -12.49 -10.79 25.70
C ARG A 98 -13.04 -11.95 24.89
N LYS A 99 -14.06 -11.71 24.07
CA LYS A 99 -14.62 -12.73 23.18
C LYS A 99 -13.57 -13.27 22.19
N TYR A 100 -12.74 -12.39 21.62
CA TYR A 100 -11.66 -12.80 20.74
C TYR A 100 -10.65 -13.69 21.44
N TYR A 101 -10.23 -13.33 22.66
CA TYR A 101 -9.36 -14.16 23.50
C TYR A 101 -9.94 -15.55 23.75
N ASP A 102 -11.23 -15.63 24.12
CA ASP A 102 -11.89 -16.89 24.43
C ASP A 102 -12.00 -17.80 23.21
N ILE A 103 -12.30 -17.22 22.02
CA ILE A 103 -12.38 -17.97 20.76
C ILE A 103 -11.01 -18.51 20.34
N HIS A 104 -9.96 -17.71 20.44
CA HIS A 104 -8.61 -18.07 19.95
C HIS A 104 -7.71 -18.63 21.05
N LYS A 105 -8.27 -19.01 22.21
CA LYS A 105 -7.50 -19.46 23.37
C LYS A 105 -6.56 -20.63 23.08
N ALA A 106 -6.98 -21.53 22.20
CA ALA A 106 -6.17 -22.67 21.78
C ALA A 106 -4.91 -22.25 20.97
N GLU A 107 -5.00 -21.15 20.21
CA GLU A 107 -3.92 -20.60 19.39
C GLU A 107 -2.99 -19.68 20.21
N ILE A 108 -3.56 -18.98 21.19
CA ILE A 108 -2.86 -18.07 22.10
C ILE A 108 -1.98 -18.82 23.10
N GLY A 109 -2.33 -20.06 23.47
CA GLY A 109 -1.59 -20.87 24.42
C GLY A 109 -1.75 -20.40 25.87
N ASN A 110 -0.65 -20.31 26.62
CA ASN A 110 -0.68 -20.05 28.06
C ASN A 110 -0.70 -18.57 28.45
N ALA A 111 -0.68 -17.65 27.48
CA ALA A 111 -0.69 -16.22 27.77
C ALA A 111 -2.05 -15.80 28.37
N SER A 112 -2.00 -15.00 29.43
CA SER A 112 -3.19 -14.41 30.04
C SER A 112 -3.77 -13.29 29.15
N TYR A 113 -5.05 -13.00 29.32
CA TYR A 113 -5.71 -11.93 28.58
C TYR A 113 -4.99 -10.58 28.75
N GLU A 114 -4.59 -10.21 29.97
CA GLU A 114 -3.95 -8.93 30.25
C GLU A 114 -2.58 -8.79 29.54
N GLU A 115 -1.85 -9.90 29.38
CA GLU A 115 -0.55 -9.90 28.69
C GLU A 115 -0.68 -9.61 27.20
N ILE A 116 -1.78 -10.04 26.56
CA ILE A 116 -1.93 -9.96 25.10
C ILE A 116 -3.06 -9.04 24.64
N LYS A 117 -3.77 -8.37 25.55
CA LYS A 117 -4.89 -7.48 25.27
C LYS A 117 -4.60 -6.49 24.14
N ASN A 118 -3.44 -5.84 24.17
CA ASN A 118 -3.07 -4.85 23.15
C ASN A 118 -2.88 -5.50 21.76
N ALA A 119 -2.33 -6.71 21.69
CA ALA A 119 -2.18 -7.44 20.44
C ALA A 119 -3.55 -7.87 19.89
N ILE A 120 -4.45 -8.34 20.76
CA ILE A 120 -5.84 -8.65 20.39
C ILE A 120 -6.56 -7.40 19.85
N VAL A 121 -6.46 -6.27 20.54
CA VAL A 121 -7.08 -5.02 20.09
C VAL A 121 -6.54 -4.59 18.73
N ALA A 122 -5.22 -4.69 18.51
CA ALA A 122 -4.60 -4.39 17.22
C ALA A 122 -5.11 -5.32 16.11
N GLN A 123 -5.22 -6.61 16.40
CA GLN A 123 -5.71 -7.63 15.47
C GLN A 123 -7.17 -7.42 15.09
N ILE A 124 -8.06 -7.20 16.07
CA ILE A 124 -9.47 -6.90 15.82
C ILE A 124 -9.62 -5.60 15.03
N THR A 125 -8.79 -4.58 15.35
CA THR A 125 -8.78 -3.33 14.60
C THR A 125 -8.42 -3.57 13.14
N TYR A 126 -7.37 -4.34 12.88
CA TYR A 126 -6.97 -4.73 11.53
C TYR A 126 -8.08 -5.48 10.79
N GLU A 127 -8.68 -6.50 11.40
CA GLU A 127 -9.79 -7.26 10.81
C GLU A 127 -10.98 -6.36 10.45
N LYS A 128 -11.36 -5.43 11.34
CA LYS A 128 -12.42 -4.44 11.07
C LYS A 128 -12.05 -3.50 9.92
N GLN A 129 -10.81 -3.03 9.86
CA GLN A 129 -10.33 -2.19 8.76
C GLN A 129 -10.43 -2.92 7.42
N THR A 130 -9.92 -4.14 7.36
CA THR A 130 -9.99 -4.99 6.17
C THR A 130 -11.44 -5.27 5.76
N ALA A 131 -12.33 -5.56 6.70
CA ALA A 131 -13.74 -5.82 6.40
C ALA A 131 -14.45 -4.62 5.75
N ILE A 132 -14.19 -3.40 6.24
CA ILE A 132 -14.76 -2.16 5.67
C ILE A 132 -14.31 -1.98 4.23
N VAL A 133 -13.00 -2.11 3.99
CA VAL A 133 -12.40 -1.93 2.66
C VAL A 133 -12.87 -3.02 1.70
N ASN A 134 -12.84 -4.29 2.11
CA ASN A 134 -13.29 -5.40 1.27
C ASN A 134 -14.77 -5.28 0.92
N LYS A 135 -15.63 -4.91 1.87
CA LYS A 135 -17.04 -4.68 1.58
C LYS A 135 -17.22 -3.63 0.48
N TYR A 136 -16.43 -2.57 0.49
CA TYR A 136 -16.50 -1.56 -0.56
C TYR A 136 -16.07 -2.11 -1.92
N TYR A 137 -15.01 -2.93 -1.98
CA TYR A 137 -14.61 -3.59 -3.21
C TYR A 137 -15.71 -4.53 -3.73
N GLU A 138 -16.30 -5.36 -2.88
CA GLU A 138 -17.43 -6.24 -3.24
C GLU A 138 -18.64 -5.44 -3.75
N ASP A 139 -18.97 -4.33 -3.08
CA ASP A 139 -20.04 -3.42 -3.51
C ASP A 139 -19.74 -2.84 -4.91
N LEU A 140 -18.48 -2.51 -5.22
CA LEU A 140 -18.07 -2.06 -6.56
C LEU A 140 -18.13 -3.18 -7.60
N LEU A 141 -17.62 -4.37 -7.28
CA LEU A 141 -17.65 -5.55 -8.16
C LEU A 141 -19.09 -5.85 -8.60
N SER A 142 -20.02 -5.84 -7.63
CA SER A 142 -21.44 -6.04 -7.86
C SER A 142 -22.06 -4.88 -8.65
N LYS A 143 -21.88 -3.63 -8.19
CA LYS A 143 -22.51 -2.44 -8.79
C LYS A 143 -22.13 -2.25 -10.26
N TYR A 144 -20.86 -2.48 -10.60
CA TYR A 144 -20.35 -2.30 -11.96
C TYR A 144 -20.34 -3.61 -12.76
N LYS A 145 -20.87 -4.70 -12.20
CA LYS A 145 -20.96 -6.01 -12.86
C LYS A 145 -19.61 -6.44 -13.43
N ILE A 146 -18.55 -6.25 -12.65
CA ILE A 146 -17.17 -6.47 -13.12
C ILE A 146 -16.99 -7.90 -13.63
N GLU A 147 -17.59 -8.89 -12.96
CA GLU A 147 -17.62 -10.28 -13.42
C GLU A 147 -18.24 -10.46 -14.81
N GLU A 148 -19.31 -9.72 -15.15
CA GLU A 148 -19.91 -9.79 -16.49
C GLU A 148 -19.00 -9.16 -17.55
N ILE A 149 -18.30 -8.08 -17.19
CA ILE A 149 -17.29 -7.45 -18.05
C ILE A 149 -16.14 -8.41 -18.31
N LEU A 150 -15.62 -9.05 -17.26
CA LEU A 150 -14.54 -10.03 -17.37
C LEU A 150 -14.96 -11.24 -18.21
N LYS A 151 -16.19 -11.76 -18.05
CA LYS A 151 -16.70 -12.87 -18.90
C LYS A 151 -16.73 -12.53 -20.38
N LYS A 152 -16.96 -11.27 -20.75
CA LYS A 152 -16.99 -10.85 -22.16
C LYS A 152 -15.60 -10.93 -22.79
N ASP A 153 -14.58 -10.50 -22.07
CA ASP A 153 -13.22 -10.37 -22.60
C ASP A 153 -12.35 -11.60 -22.29
N PHE A 154 -12.71 -12.37 -21.26
CA PHE A 154 -12.02 -13.54 -20.75
C PHE A 154 -13.03 -14.66 -20.41
N PRO A 155 -13.76 -15.23 -21.40
CA PRO A 155 -14.83 -16.20 -21.17
C PRO A 155 -14.35 -17.48 -20.46
N ASP A 156 -13.09 -17.86 -20.65
CA ASP A 156 -12.50 -19.08 -20.07
C ASP A 156 -11.95 -18.87 -18.64
N ALA A 157 -11.82 -17.62 -18.18
CA ALA A 157 -11.23 -17.31 -16.87
C ALA A 157 -12.19 -17.58 -15.69
N VAL A 158 -13.51 -17.66 -15.93
CA VAL A 158 -14.51 -17.72 -14.84
C VAL A 158 -14.77 -19.12 -14.30
N GLN A 159 -14.17 -20.15 -14.92
CA GLN A 159 -14.16 -21.50 -14.35
C GLN A 159 -13.15 -21.67 -13.20
N GLN A 160 -12.30 -20.66 -12.94
CA GLN A 160 -11.40 -20.64 -11.80
C GLN A 160 -11.89 -19.64 -10.75
N THR A 161 -12.90 -20.03 -9.97
CA THR A 161 -13.18 -19.37 -8.70
C THR A 161 -12.78 -20.30 -7.54
N VAL A 162 -11.85 -19.77 -6.75
CA VAL A 162 -11.48 -20.10 -5.36
C VAL A 162 -10.74 -21.43 -5.09
N GLU A 163 -9.48 -21.50 -5.50
CA GLU A 163 -8.46 -21.97 -4.55
C GLU A 163 -7.80 -20.70 -3.99
N ALA A 164 -7.88 -20.48 -2.68
CA ALA A 164 -7.13 -19.41 -2.04
C ALA A 164 -5.66 -19.55 -2.48
N PRO A 165 -4.92 -18.46 -2.76
CA PRO A 165 -3.49 -18.58 -2.92
C PRO A 165 -2.97 -19.25 -1.65
N ALA A 166 -2.41 -20.45 -1.80
CA ALA A 166 -1.71 -21.11 -0.71
C ALA A 166 -0.71 -20.08 -0.15
N PRO A 167 -0.58 -19.95 1.18
CA PRO A 167 0.44 -19.10 1.75
C PRO A 167 1.76 -19.46 1.08
N ALA A 168 2.45 -18.44 0.53
CA ALA A 168 3.75 -18.63 -0.06
C ALA A 168 4.59 -19.48 0.92
N PRO A 169 5.26 -20.55 0.46
CA PRO A 169 6.13 -21.31 1.34
C PRO A 169 7.09 -20.30 1.97
N ALA A 170 7.14 -20.31 3.30
CA ALA A 170 8.16 -19.59 4.04
C ALA A 170 9.51 -19.91 3.38
N PRO A 171 10.40 -18.92 3.15
CA PRO A 171 11.70 -19.19 2.57
C PRO A 171 12.35 -20.32 3.37
N GLU A 172 12.60 -21.44 2.69
CA GLU A 172 13.32 -22.56 3.27
C GLU A 172 14.58 -22.00 3.93
N ALA A 173 14.69 -22.22 5.24
CA ALA A 173 15.90 -21.91 5.96
C ALA A 173 17.03 -22.65 5.26
N THR A 174 17.89 -21.88 4.59
CA THR A 174 19.12 -22.39 4.01
C THR A 174 19.86 -23.08 5.16
N PRO A 175 20.22 -24.37 5.06
CA PRO A 175 20.99 -25.01 6.10
C PRO A 175 22.28 -24.21 6.28
N ALA A 176 22.53 -23.81 7.53
CA ALA A 176 23.74 -23.09 7.90
C ALA A 176 24.98 -23.84 7.37
N PRO A 177 25.97 -23.14 6.79
CA PRO A 177 27.25 -23.76 6.47
C PRO A 177 27.83 -24.32 7.77
N ALA A 178 28.25 -25.60 7.73
CA ALA A 178 28.95 -26.25 8.82
C ALA A 178 30.11 -25.37 9.30
N GLU A 179 30.22 -25.20 10.62
CA GLU A 179 31.39 -24.59 11.26
C GLU A 179 32.64 -25.39 10.86
N GLU A 180 33.47 -24.78 10.01
CA GLU A 180 34.86 -25.19 9.89
C GLU A 180 35.53 -24.96 11.24
N THR A 181 35.94 -26.07 11.84
CA THR A 181 36.69 -26.14 13.08
C THR A 181 38.01 -25.42 12.87
N LYS A 182 38.10 -24.20 13.41
CA LYS A 182 39.35 -23.44 13.43
C LYS A 182 40.33 -24.20 14.33
N THR A 183 41.34 -24.81 13.71
CA THR A 183 42.43 -25.48 14.41
C THR A 183 43.15 -24.46 15.30
N GLU A 184 43.18 -24.76 16.59
CA GLU A 184 43.90 -24.04 17.62
C GLU A 184 45.40 -24.15 17.34
N GLU A 185 46.02 -23.08 16.83
CA GLU A 185 47.47 -22.98 16.72
C GLU A 185 48.02 -22.77 18.14
N LYS A 186 48.53 -23.85 18.73
CA LYS A 186 49.14 -23.86 20.05
C LYS A 186 50.60 -24.29 19.91
N LYS A 187 51.45 -23.26 19.81
CA LYS A 187 52.86 -23.18 20.24
C LYS A 187 53.91 -23.98 19.49
#